data_AF-S9UPL2-F1
#
_entry.id   AF-S9UPL2-F1
#
_cell.length_a   1.000
_cell.length_b   1.000
_cell.length_c   1.000
_cell.angle_alpha   90.00
_cell.angle_beta   90.00
_cell.angle_gamma   90.00
#
_symmetry.space_group_name_H-M   'P 1'
#
loop_
_entity.id
_entity.type
_entity.pdbx_description
1 polymer ?
#
loop_
_entity_poly.entity_id
_entity_poly.type
_entity_poly.pdbx_seq_one_letter_code
_entity_poly.pdbx_strand_id
1 'polypeptide(L)'
;MSPSVDAAAEAELLKQSKEFLVRRVMALERQLKIRNADCARLLQERHQLLPLKEKCESQKEMILALKDQVHLLQVEKGSALESLEAMRREQRDAEHQQRMKKVEQVVGPRPAAASAGGSSTYTAPQLQRQGVRILSVQDASPPPPSRPPGGTVVNTSVGPQILYDSSDISSVGFAKQTRPMDFLGGAGAANTLAPATHPGPGHAGAVDAAEEADVRRLMAMAKEGAELDVKYAGIQDEEERALRARIDALKTRK
;
A
#
# COMPACT_ATOMS: atom_id res chain seq x y z
N MET A 1 93.09 5.50 8.75
CA MET A 1 91.67 5.31 9.11
C MET A 1 91.03 6.68 9.01
N SER A 2 90.03 6.85 8.16
CA SER A 2 89.64 8.16 7.60
C SER A 2 88.30 8.65 8.18
N PRO A 3 88.29 9.28 9.37
CA PRO A 3 87.07 9.73 10.04
C PRO A 3 86.26 10.80 9.28
N SER A 4 86.82 11.39 8.21
CA SER A 4 86.16 12.45 7.46
C SER A 4 85.10 11.96 6.46
N VAL A 5 85.21 10.73 5.97
CA VAL A 5 84.24 10.17 4.99
C VAL A 5 82.98 9.71 5.70
N ASP A 6 83.13 9.13 6.88
CA ASP A 6 82.01 8.67 7.71
C ASP A 6 81.17 9.85 8.22
N ALA A 7 81.81 10.95 8.63
CA ALA A 7 81.11 12.16 9.05
C ALA A 7 80.28 12.82 7.92
N ALA A 8 80.75 12.74 6.67
CA ALA A 8 80.00 13.27 5.52
C ALA A 8 78.78 12.39 5.18
N ALA A 9 78.93 11.07 5.29
CA ALA A 9 77.84 10.12 5.08
C ALA A 9 76.75 10.25 6.16
N GLU A 10 77.15 10.43 7.42
CA GLU A 10 76.23 10.69 8.54
C GLU A 10 75.46 12.01 8.35
N ALA A 11 76.15 13.08 7.93
CA ALA A 11 75.52 14.37 7.67
C ALA A 11 74.47 14.30 6.54
N GLU A 12 74.76 13.56 5.47
CA GLU A 12 73.83 13.37 4.35
C GLU A 12 72.62 12.49 4.75
N LEU A 13 72.83 11.43 5.54
CA LEU A 13 71.73 10.62 6.06
C LEU A 13 70.79 11.44 6.97
N LEU A 14 71.36 12.28 7.84
CA LEU A 14 70.60 13.18 8.70
C LEU A 14 69.78 14.19 7.87
N LYS A 15 70.37 14.71 6.78
CA LYS A 15 69.67 15.61 5.86
C LYS A 15 68.50 14.90 5.18
N GLN A 16 68.70 13.69 4.67
CA GLN A 16 67.63 12.90 4.03
C GLN A 16 66.51 12.55 5.03
N SER A 17 66.86 12.16 6.25
CA SER A 17 65.90 11.90 7.34
C SER A 17 65.07 13.14 7.68
N LYS A 18 65.72 14.31 7.77
CA LYS A 18 65.03 15.59 7.99
C LYS A 18 64.08 15.91 6.85
N GLU A 19 64.51 15.76 5.59
CA GLU A 19 63.67 16.00 4.42
C GLU A 19 62.46 15.06 4.39
N PHE A 20 62.66 13.78 4.69
CA PHE A 20 61.57 12.81 4.79
C PHE A 20 60.57 13.22 5.88
N LEU A 21 61.05 13.59 7.07
CA LEU A 21 60.19 14.00 8.18
C LEU A 21 59.39 15.26 7.83
N VAL A 22 60.01 16.25 7.19
CA VAL A 22 59.32 17.47 6.72
C VAL A 22 58.22 17.12 5.73
N ARG A 23 58.50 16.27 4.71
CA ARG A 23 57.48 15.83 3.75
C ARG A 23 56.34 15.08 4.44
N ARG A 24 56.66 14.22 5.42
CA ARG A 24 55.67 13.46 6.18
C ARG A 24 54.77 14.38 7.01
N VAL A 25 55.34 15.36 7.71
CA VAL A 25 54.59 16.35 8.49
C VAL A 25 53.68 17.16 7.57
N MET A 26 54.19 17.67 6.44
CA MET A 26 53.36 18.40 5.48
C MET A 26 52.20 17.57 4.93
N ALA A 27 52.42 16.27 4.67
CA ALA A 27 51.35 15.37 4.24
C ALA A 27 50.28 15.18 5.33
N LEU A 28 50.71 14.98 6.59
CA LEU A 28 49.81 14.84 7.72
C LEU A 28 49.01 16.13 8.00
N GLU A 29 49.63 17.30 7.88
CA GLU A 29 48.95 18.59 8.03
C GLU A 29 47.88 18.79 6.95
N ARG A 30 48.17 18.42 5.70
CA ARG A 30 47.18 18.45 4.62
C ARG A 30 46.02 17.51 4.90
N GLN A 31 46.31 16.28 5.33
CA GLN A 31 45.27 15.31 5.70
C GLN A 31 44.41 15.82 6.86
N LEU A 32 45.02 16.41 7.88
CA LEU A 32 44.30 16.98 9.02
C LEU A 32 43.38 18.13 8.58
N LYS A 33 43.86 19.02 7.69
CA LYS A 33 43.04 20.10 7.13
C LYS A 33 41.83 19.56 6.35
N ILE A 34 42.04 18.55 5.50
CA ILE A 34 40.95 17.91 4.75
C ILE A 34 39.93 17.30 5.70
N ARG A 35 40.38 16.50 6.68
CA ARG A 35 39.49 15.86 7.65
C ARG A 35 38.72 16.87 8.50
N ASN A 36 39.36 17.96 8.92
CA ASN A 36 38.68 19.03 9.65
C ASN A 36 37.62 19.72 8.79
N ALA A 37 37.90 19.95 7.50
CA ALA A 37 36.92 20.50 6.58
C ALA A 37 35.73 19.55 6.37
N ASP A 38 35.99 18.25 6.20
CA ASP A 38 34.94 17.23 6.10
C ASP A 38 34.10 17.17 7.38
N CYS A 39 34.72 17.20 8.57
CA CYS A 39 34.00 17.25 9.84
C CYS A 39 33.12 18.50 9.96
N ALA A 40 33.63 19.67 9.56
CA ALA A 40 32.85 20.91 9.56
C ALA A 40 31.64 20.82 8.61
N ARG A 41 31.83 20.26 7.40
CA ARG A 41 30.75 20.02 6.44
C ARG A 41 29.69 19.07 7.01
N LEU A 42 30.11 17.93 7.56
CA LEU A 42 29.20 16.95 8.17
C LEU A 42 28.43 17.52 9.36
N LEU A 43 29.07 18.36 10.17
CA LEU A 43 28.38 19.08 11.24
C LEU A 43 27.34 20.03 10.67
N GLN A 44 27.65 20.78 9.62
CA GLN A 44 26.70 21.68 8.96
C GLN A 44 25.51 20.92 8.38
N GLU A 45 25.75 19.82 7.66
CA GLU A 45 24.72 18.94 7.11
C GLU A 45 23.81 18.38 8.22
N ARG A 46 24.39 17.93 9.34
CA ARG A 46 23.63 17.49 10.52
C ARG A 46 22.73 18.60 11.06
N HIS A 47 23.23 19.83 11.18
CA HIS A 47 22.43 20.97 11.66
C HIS A 47 21.27 21.30 10.71
N GLN A 48 21.45 21.12 9.40
CA GLN A 48 20.38 21.31 8.41
C GLN A 48 19.33 20.20 8.44
N LEU A 49 19.75 18.95 8.71
CA LEU A 49 18.86 17.79 8.75
C LEU A 49 18.00 17.72 10.03
N LEU A 50 18.48 18.22 11.16
CA LEU A 50 17.75 18.23 12.43
C LEU A 50 16.34 18.83 12.35
N PRO A 51 16.13 20.07 11.87
CA PRO A 51 14.79 20.65 11.80
C PRO A 51 13.88 19.93 10.80
N LEU A 52 14.44 19.29 9.76
CA LEU A 52 13.66 18.47 8.84
C LEU A 52 13.14 17.20 9.52
N LYS A 53 14.00 16.54 10.32
CA LYS A 53 13.59 15.38 11.12
C LYS A 53 12.47 15.74 12.08
N GLU A 54 12.58 16.85 12.80
CA GLU A 54 11.55 17.34 13.71
C GLU A 54 10.22 17.62 12.98
N LYS A 55 10.28 18.26 11.81
CA LYS A 55 9.08 18.47 10.96
C LYS A 55 8.46 17.14 10.53
N CYS A 56 9.26 16.18 10.07
CA CYS A 56 8.76 14.86 9.67
C CYS A 56 8.08 14.14 10.84
N GLU A 57 8.64 14.17 12.04
CA GLU A 57 8.00 13.59 13.22
C GLU A 57 6.70 14.32 13.57
N SER A 58 6.67 15.66 13.57
CA SER A 58 5.43 16.41 13.82
C SER A 58 4.33 16.12 12.78
N GLN A 59 4.70 15.92 11.51
CA GLN A 59 3.76 15.53 10.46
C GLN A 59 3.23 14.11 10.66
N LYS A 60 4.07 13.16 11.11
CA LYS A 60 3.61 11.81 11.44
C LYS A 60 2.58 11.84 12.58
N GLU A 61 2.86 12.58 13.64
CA GLU A 61 1.93 12.75 14.77
C GLU A 61 0.60 13.36 14.31
N MET A 62 0.64 14.40 13.48
CA MET A 62 -0.56 15.00 12.90
C MET A 62 -1.35 14.01 12.04
N ILE A 63 -0.68 13.22 11.20
CA ILE A 63 -1.35 12.20 10.37
C ILE A 63 -2.02 11.15 11.25
N LEU A 64 -1.38 10.72 12.35
CA LEU A 64 -1.98 9.78 13.29
C LEU A 64 -3.23 10.39 13.95
N ALA A 65 -3.15 11.61 14.45
CA ALA A 65 -4.29 12.31 15.04
C ALA A 65 -5.46 12.46 14.04
N LEU A 66 -5.17 12.79 12.77
CA LEU A 66 -6.19 12.87 11.73
C LEU A 66 -6.80 11.51 11.39
N LYS A 67 -6.00 10.43 11.38
CA LYS A 67 -6.53 9.08 11.19
C LYS A 67 -7.45 8.67 12.32
N ASP A 68 -7.10 8.98 13.56
CA ASP A 68 -7.94 8.71 14.73
C ASP A 68 -9.24 9.51 14.65
N GLN A 69 -9.18 10.78 14.22
CA GLN A 69 -10.37 11.60 14.02
C GLN A 69 -11.29 11.03 12.91
N VAL A 70 -10.73 10.58 11.79
CA VAL A 70 -11.51 9.93 10.73
C VAL A 70 -12.16 8.64 11.23
N HIS A 71 -11.43 7.83 12.00
CA HIS A 71 -11.97 6.62 12.60
C HIS A 71 -13.14 6.94 13.54
N LEU A 72 -12.99 7.92 14.44
CA LEU A 72 -14.06 8.34 15.34
C LEU A 72 -15.31 8.77 14.55
N LEU A 73 -15.15 9.61 13.52
CA LEU A 73 -16.26 10.04 12.67
C LEU A 73 -16.92 8.88 11.92
N GLN A 74 -16.15 7.87 11.50
CA GLN A 74 -16.71 6.67 10.86
C GLN A 74 -17.56 5.85 11.85
N VAL A 75 -17.09 5.71 13.08
CA VAL A 75 -17.84 5.03 14.15
C VAL A 75 -19.12 5.79 14.50
N GLU A 76 -19.03 7.11 14.68
CA GLU A 76 -20.20 7.97 14.94
C GLU A 76 -21.22 7.90 13.79
N LYS A 77 -20.76 7.95 12.54
CA LYS A 77 -21.61 7.76 11.37
C LYS A 77 -22.29 6.39 11.38
N GLY A 78 -21.55 5.33 11.69
CA GLY A 78 -22.10 3.97 11.81
C GLY A 78 -23.21 3.90 12.87
N SER A 79 -22.93 4.42 14.06
CA SER A 79 -23.91 4.49 15.16
C SER A 79 -25.15 5.31 14.80
N ALA A 80 -24.99 6.46 14.13
CA ALA A 80 -26.11 7.28 13.68
C ALA A 80 -26.98 6.55 12.64
N LEU A 81 -26.37 5.80 11.72
CA LEU A 81 -27.10 4.98 10.74
C LEU A 81 -27.87 3.84 11.42
N GLU A 82 -27.26 3.13 12.37
CA GLU A 82 -27.93 2.08 13.15
C GLU A 82 -29.12 2.63 13.94
N SER A 83 -28.97 3.80 14.57
CA SER A 83 -30.05 4.49 15.28
C SER A 83 -31.21 4.86 14.35
N LEU A 84 -30.92 5.39 13.16
CA LEU A 84 -31.94 5.69 12.14
C LEU A 84 -32.66 4.43 11.66
N GLU A 85 -31.94 3.32 11.47
CA GLU A 85 -32.55 2.04 11.12
C GLU A 85 -33.44 1.49 12.22
N ALA A 86 -33.02 1.59 13.48
CA ALA A 86 -33.82 1.18 14.64
C ALA A 86 -35.13 1.97 14.70
N MET A 87 -35.07 3.30 14.60
CA MET A 87 -36.27 4.14 14.56
C MET A 87 -37.20 3.79 13.39
N ARG A 88 -36.65 3.48 12.21
CA ARG A 88 -37.47 3.04 11.05
C ARG A 88 -38.11 1.66 11.29
N ARG A 89 -37.42 0.75 11.98
CA ARG A 89 -38.00 -0.57 12.37
C ARG A 89 -39.15 -0.35 13.36
N GLU A 90 -38.91 0.42 14.42
CA GLU A 90 -39.94 0.76 15.42
C GLU A 90 -41.17 1.43 14.80
N GLN A 91 -40.99 2.35 13.85
CA GLN A 91 -42.09 2.99 13.14
C GLN A 91 -42.92 1.97 12.35
N ARG A 92 -42.27 1.06 11.62
CA ARG A 92 -42.97 -0.01 10.88
C ARG A 92 -43.70 -0.97 11.80
N ASP A 93 -43.09 -1.33 12.93
CA ASP A 93 -43.70 -2.22 13.92
C ASP A 93 -44.90 -1.56 14.59
N ALA A 94 -44.80 -0.28 14.93
CA ALA A 94 -45.91 0.51 15.47
C ALA A 94 -47.07 0.60 14.47
N GLU A 95 -46.79 0.87 13.19
CA GLU A 95 -47.80 0.86 12.13
C GLU A 95 -48.46 -0.51 11.96
N HIS A 96 -47.65 -1.58 11.99
CA HIS A 96 -48.15 -2.95 11.90
C HIS A 96 -49.06 -3.30 13.09
N GLN A 97 -48.65 -2.98 14.31
CA GLN A 97 -49.46 -3.17 15.51
C GLN A 97 -50.78 -2.38 15.43
N GLN A 98 -50.75 -1.15 14.92
CA GLN A 98 -51.98 -0.36 14.70
C GLN A 98 -52.91 -1.03 13.68
N ARG A 99 -52.37 -1.58 12.59
CA ARG A 99 -53.16 -2.33 11.60
C ARG A 99 -53.77 -3.60 12.20
N MET A 100 -52.98 -4.36 12.98
CA MET A 100 -53.45 -5.57 13.66
C MET A 100 -54.57 -5.26 14.66
N LYS A 101 -54.42 -4.22 15.49
CA LYS A 101 -55.47 -3.77 16.42
C LYS A 101 -56.77 -3.40 15.70
N LYS A 102 -56.68 -2.74 14.53
CA LYS A 102 -57.87 -2.42 13.71
C LYS A 102 -58.53 -3.69 13.17
N VAL A 103 -57.75 -4.66 12.70
CA VAL A 103 -58.27 -5.94 12.20
C VAL A 103 -58.96 -6.72 13.33
N GLU A 104 -58.36 -6.80 14.52
CA GLU A 104 -58.95 -7.46 15.69
C GLU A 104 -60.31 -6.86 16.08
N GLN A 105 -60.46 -5.53 15.98
CA GLN A 105 -61.74 -4.87 16.24
C GLN A 105 -62.81 -5.20 15.20
N VAL A 106 -62.44 -5.44 13.94
CA VAL A 106 -63.37 -5.77 12.85
C VAL A 106 -63.74 -7.25 12.83
N VAL A 107 -62.77 -8.13 13.08
CA VAL A 107 -62.98 -9.59 13.08
C VAL A 107 -63.60 -10.07 14.40
N GLY A 108 -63.52 -9.26 15.46
CA GLY A 108 -63.99 -9.61 16.80
C GLY A 108 -63.08 -10.65 17.48
N PRO A 109 -63.20 -10.84 18.80
CA PRO A 109 -62.44 -11.87 19.50
C PRO A 109 -62.83 -13.24 18.94
N ARG A 110 -61.88 -13.91 18.29
CA ARG A 110 -62.04 -15.30 17.87
C ARG A 110 -62.37 -16.13 19.12
N PRO A 111 -63.51 -16.83 19.18
CA PRO A 111 -63.81 -17.69 20.32
C PRO A 111 -62.71 -18.75 20.42
N ALA A 112 -62.22 -18.98 21.63
CA ALA A 112 -61.27 -20.05 21.94
C ALA A 112 -61.93 -21.40 21.63
N ALA A 113 -61.81 -21.86 20.39
CA ALA A 113 -62.17 -23.21 20.03
C ALA A 113 -61.10 -24.14 20.62
N ALA A 114 -61.47 -24.79 21.72
CA ALA A 114 -60.79 -25.97 22.23
C ALA A 114 -60.67 -27.00 21.10
N SER A 115 -59.46 -27.18 20.56
CA SER A 115 -59.18 -28.26 19.61
C SER A 115 -58.67 -29.47 20.38
N ALA A 116 -59.62 -30.18 21.00
CA ALA A 116 -59.47 -31.59 21.27
C ALA A 116 -59.57 -32.37 19.94
N GLY A 117 -58.62 -33.29 19.73
CA GLY A 117 -58.71 -34.52 18.92
C GLY A 117 -59.41 -34.47 17.55
N GLY A 118 -58.66 -34.78 16.48
CA GLY A 118 -59.26 -35.01 15.17
C GLY A 118 -58.28 -35.50 14.11
N SER A 119 -57.85 -36.75 14.24
CA SER A 119 -57.23 -37.53 13.17
C SER A 119 -58.17 -37.62 11.96
N SER A 120 -57.72 -37.21 10.77
CA SER A 120 -58.28 -37.71 9.51
C SER A 120 -57.28 -37.56 8.36
N THR A 121 -56.71 -38.70 8.01
CA THR A 121 -56.20 -39.04 6.67
C THR A 121 -57.22 -38.69 5.59
N TYR A 122 -56.78 -38.23 4.41
CA TYR A 122 -57.15 -38.77 3.09
C TYR A 122 -56.74 -37.81 1.95
N THR A 123 -55.82 -38.32 1.11
CA THR A 123 -55.77 -38.28 -0.37
C THR A 123 -55.87 -36.96 -1.15
N ALA A 124 -54.77 -36.69 -1.85
CA ALA A 124 -54.68 -35.87 -3.06
C ALA A 124 -55.54 -36.39 -4.23
N PRO A 125 -55.82 -35.53 -5.22
CA PRO A 125 -55.52 -35.94 -6.59
C PRO A 125 -54.76 -34.88 -7.42
N GLN A 126 -53.84 -35.40 -8.23
CA GLN A 126 -53.23 -34.76 -9.40
C GLN A 126 -54.29 -34.38 -10.43
N LEU A 127 -54.06 -33.28 -11.16
CA LEU A 127 -54.56 -33.09 -12.52
C LEU A 127 -53.52 -32.36 -13.38
N GLN A 128 -52.88 -33.13 -14.27
CA GLN A 128 -52.20 -32.66 -15.47
C GLN A 128 -53.22 -32.34 -16.57
N ARG A 129 -53.05 -31.24 -17.30
CA ARG A 129 -53.31 -31.07 -18.75
C ARG A 129 -52.81 -29.68 -19.20
N GLN A 130 -51.68 -29.63 -19.91
CA GLN A 130 -51.57 -29.53 -21.38
C GLN A 130 -51.99 -28.17 -21.98
N GLY A 131 -50.98 -27.37 -22.30
CA GLY A 131 -50.67 -27.00 -23.69
C GLY A 131 -51.53 -25.98 -24.40
N VAL A 132 -51.21 -24.69 -24.23
CA VAL A 132 -51.40 -23.67 -25.27
C VAL A 132 -50.14 -22.81 -25.33
N ARG A 133 -49.40 -22.91 -26.44
CA ARG A 133 -48.36 -21.95 -26.84
C ARG A 133 -49.04 -20.79 -27.57
N ILE A 134 -48.93 -19.57 -27.03
CA ILE A 134 -49.04 -18.34 -27.83
C ILE A 134 -47.86 -17.43 -27.47
N LEU A 135 -46.97 -17.30 -28.46
CA LEU A 135 -46.08 -16.20 -28.84
C LEU A 135 -45.62 -15.16 -27.79
N SER A 136 -44.33 -15.29 -27.46
CA SER A 136 -43.28 -14.26 -27.33
C SER A 136 -43.62 -12.81 -27.73
N VAL A 137 -43.41 -11.86 -26.80
CA VAL A 137 -42.61 -10.64 -27.01
C VAL A 137 -41.76 -10.40 -25.75
N GLN A 138 -40.48 -10.09 -26.00
CA GLN A 138 -39.39 -9.87 -25.05
C GLN A 138 -39.65 -8.67 -24.13
N ASP A 139 -39.23 -8.74 -22.86
CA ASP A 139 -38.01 -8.07 -22.38
C ASP A 139 -37.99 -8.05 -20.84
N ALA A 140 -37.26 -8.97 -20.22
CA ALA A 140 -36.81 -8.89 -18.83
C ALA A 140 -35.75 -9.97 -18.61
N SER A 141 -34.49 -9.57 -18.73
CA SER A 141 -33.35 -10.38 -18.31
C SER A 141 -33.56 -10.87 -16.87
N PRO A 142 -33.35 -12.18 -16.57
CA PRO A 142 -33.22 -12.62 -15.19
C PRO A 142 -31.99 -11.93 -14.57
N PRO A 143 -32.03 -11.54 -13.27
CA PRO A 143 -30.84 -11.01 -12.60
C PRO A 143 -29.75 -12.10 -12.58
N PRO A 144 -28.49 -11.77 -12.89
CA PRO A 144 -27.43 -12.77 -12.91
C PRO A 144 -27.27 -13.37 -11.50
N PRO A 145 -26.99 -14.68 -11.39
CA PRO A 145 -26.62 -15.27 -10.11
C PRO A 145 -25.40 -14.52 -9.58
N SER A 146 -25.47 -14.06 -8.33
CA SER A 146 -24.37 -13.41 -7.62
C SER A 146 -23.13 -14.31 -7.71
N ARG A 147 -22.23 -13.99 -8.64
CA ARG A 147 -20.99 -14.73 -8.83
C ARG A 147 -20.11 -14.50 -7.60
N PRO A 148 -19.50 -15.55 -7.03
CA PRO A 148 -18.51 -15.35 -5.98
C PRO A 148 -17.36 -14.48 -6.52
N PRO A 149 -16.76 -13.62 -5.68
CA PRO A 149 -15.70 -12.72 -6.10
C PRO A 149 -14.51 -13.55 -6.59
N GLY A 150 -14.22 -13.54 -7.90
CA GLY A 150 -13.14 -14.36 -8.45
C GLY A 150 -12.96 -14.43 -9.96
N GLY A 151 -13.68 -13.63 -10.76
CA GLY A 151 -13.59 -13.67 -12.22
C GLY A 151 -14.16 -14.97 -12.83
N THR A 152 -14.16 -15.05 -14.16
CA THR A 152 -14.60 -16.25 -14.90
C THR A 152 -13.39 -17.08 -15.29
N VAL A 153 -13.33 -18.35 -14.90
CA VAL A 153 -12.27 -19.27 -15.35
C VAL A 153 -12.60 -19.76 -16.77
N VAL A 154 -11.71 -19.49 -17.72
CA VAL A 154 -11.76 -19.95 -19.10
C VAL A 154 -10.62 -20.95 -19.34
N ASN A 155 -10.95 -22.17 -19.73
CA ASN A 155 -9.94 -23.16 -20.09
C ASN A 155 -9.39 -22.89 -21.49
N THR A 156 -8.11 -22.52 -21.57
CA THR A 156 -7.38 -22.34 -22.82
C THR A 156 -6.52 -23.57 -23.12
N SER A 157 -6.02 -23.71 -24.35
CA SER A 157 -5.09 -24.78 -24.74
C SER A 157 -3.78 -24.77 -23.95
N VAL A 158 -3.47 -23.67 -23.26
CA VAL A 158 -2.29 -23.47 -22.40
C VAL A 158 -2.63 -23.65 -20.91
N GLY A 159 -3.91 -23.82 -20.57
CA GLY A 159 -4.41 -24.02 -19.21
C GLY A 159 -5.57 -23.09 -18.83
N PRO A 160 -6.14 -23.27 -17.62
CA PRO A 160 -7.19 -22.39 -17.10
C PRO A 160 -6.66 -20.96 -16.89
N GLN A 161 -7.34 -19.96 -17.48
CA GLN A 161 -7.08 -18.55 -17.28
C GLN A 161 -8.27 -17.88 -16.61
N ILE A 162 -8.03 -16.96 -15.68
CA ILE A 162 -9.09 -16.21 -15.00
C ILE A 162 -9.30 -14.88 -15.72
N LEU A 163 -10.48 -14.70 -16.32
CA LEU A 163 -10.89 -13.48 -16.99
C LEU A 163 -11.69 -12.61 -16.02
N TYR A 164 -11.20 -11.41 -15.74
CA TYR A 164 -11.91 -10.41 -14.94
C TYR A 164 -12.64 -9.44 -15.88
N ASP A 165 -13.93 -9.25 -15.65
CA ASP A 165 -14.69 -8.22 -16.33
C ASP A 165 -14.27 -6.86 -15.77
N SER A 166 -14.06 -5.87 -16.64
CA SER A 166 -13.50 -4.56 -16.27
C SER A 166 -14.31 -3.81 -15.19
N SER A 167 -15.58 -4.17 -15.01
CA SER A 167 -16.48 -3.65 -13.98
C SER A 167 -16.13 -4.08 -12.55
N ASP A 168 -15.41 -5.20 -12.38
CA ASP A 168 -15.11 -5.78 -11.05
C ASP A 168 -13.74 -5.36 -10.49
N ILE A 169 -12.88 -4.76 -11.33
CA ILE A 169 -11.54 -4.28 -10.92
C ILE A 169 -11.65 -3.12 -9.92
N SER A 170 -12.76 -2.38 -9.94
CA SER A 170 -13.00 -1.20 -9.10
C SER A 170 -13.22 -1.53 -7.61
N SER A 171 -13.63 -2.76 -7.26
CA SER A 171 -13.91 -3.13 -5.85
C SER A 171 -12.83 -3.97 -5.17
N VAL A 172 -11.81 -4.43 -5.90
CA VAL A 172 -10.68 -5.18 -5.32
C VAL A 172 -9.53 -4.22 -4.99
N GLY A 173 -9.81 -3.26 -4.11
CA GLY A 173 -8.77 -2.41 -3.54
C GLY A 173 -7.81 -3.23 -2.69
N PHE A 174 -6.52 -3.22 -3.03
CA PHE A 174 -5.34 -3.58 -2.21
C PHE A 174 -5.50 -4.65 -1.10
N ALA A 175 -6.32 -5.68 -1.30
CA ALA A 175 -6.32 -6.85 -0.43
C ALA A 175 -5.01 -7.59 -0.69
N LYS A 176 -4.23 -7.83 0.37
CA LYS A 176 -2.99 -8.62 0.33
C LYS A 176 -3.26 -9.89 -0.47
N GLN A 177 -2.62 -10.04 -1.63
CA GLN A 177 -2.63 -11.28 -2.40
C GLN A 177 -2.15 -12.41 -1.49
N THR A 178 -3.08 -13.21 -0.96
CA THR A 178 -2.78 -14.56 -0.53
C THR A 178 -2.44 -15.33 -1.80
N ARG A 179 -1.15 -15.63 -1.98
CA ARG A 179 -0.66 -16.43 -3.10
C ARG A 179 -1.47 -17.73 -3.18
N PRO A 180 -1.84 -18.21 -4.38
CA PRO A 180 -2.48 -19.51 -4.51
C PRO A 180 -1.57 -20.56 -3.89
N MET A 181 -2.14 -21.38 -3.00
CA MET A 181 -1.50 -22.62 -2.55
C MET A 181 -1.22 -23.47 -3.79
N ASP A 182 0.04 -23.63 -4.14
CA ASP A 182 0.48 -24.57 -5.16
C ASP A 182 0.01 -25.97 -4.77
N PHE A 183 -0.84 -26.54 -5.63
CA PHE A 183 -1.57 -27.78 -5.44
C PHE A 183 -0.72 -29.03 -5.75
N LEU A 184 0.60 -28.97 -5.56
CA LEU A 184 1.49 -30.10 -5.78
C LEU A 184 2.61 -30.07 -4.74
N GLY A 185 2.46 -30.92 -3.73
CA GLY A 185 3.42 -31.09 -2.64
C GLY A 185 4.84 -31.31 -3.15
N GLY A 186 5.76 -30.54 -2.57
CA GLY A 186 7.20 -30.75 -2.68
C GLY A 186 7.85 -30.22 -1.41
N ALA A 187 8.21 -31.14 -0.51
CA ALA A 187 9.04 -30.85 0.64
C ALA A 187 10.44 -30.41 0.16
N GLY A 188 10.87 -29.21 0.57
CA GLY A 188 12.27 -28.79 0.43
C GLY A 188 12.47 -27.46 -0.31
N ALA A 189 12.25 -26.35 0.39
CA ALA A 189 12.95 -25.10 0.14
C ALA A 189 12.77 -24.17 1.35
N ALA A 190 13.49 -24.50 2.43
CA ALA A 190 13.73 -23.56 3.53
C ALA A 190 14.60 -22.42 2.98
N ASN A 191 13.99 -21.29 2.62
CA ASN A 191 14.73 -20.09 2.25
C ASN A 191 15.02 -19.28 3.52
N THR A 192 15.94 -19.80 4.35
CA THR A 192 16.58 -19.06 5.43
C THR A 192 17.69 -18.19 4.82
N LEU A 193 17.42 -16.90 4.63
CA LEU A 193 18.45 -15.91 4.36
C LEU A 193 19.29 -15.72 5.64
N ALA A 194 20.44 -16.40 5.69
CA ALA A 194 21.49 -16.14 6.66
C ALA A 194 22.39 -14.99 6.17
N PRO A 195 22.80 -14.05 7.05
CA PRO A 195 23.74 -12.98 6.71
C PRO A 195 25.18 -13.49 6.65
N ALA A 196 25.93 -12.89 5.73
CA ALA A 196 27.27 -13.23 5.30
C ALA A 196 28.33 -13.18 6.41
N THR A 197 29.20 -14.18 6.37
CA THR A 197 30.48 -14.30 7.07
C THR A 197 31.46 -13.24 6.57
N HIS A 198 32.06 -12.48 7.51
CA HIS A 198 33.27 -11.70 7.29
C HIS A 198 34.45 -12.59 6.85
N PRO A 199 35.40 -12.02 6.08
CA PRO A 199 36.77 -12.12 6.56
C PRO A 199 37.54 -10.79 6.44
N GLY A 200 38.21 -10.45 7.53
CA GLY A 200 39.61 -9.98 7.48
C GLY A 200 39.88 -8.50 7.17
N PRO A 201 40.62 -7.79 8.04
CA PRO A 201 41.09 -6.44 7.78
C PRO A 201 42.38 -6.48 6.94
N GLY A 202 42.38 -5.70 5.87
CA GLY A 202 43.58 -5.34 5.14
C GLY A 202 43.45 -5.62 3.66
N HIS A 203 43.21 -4.58 2.88
CA HIS A 203 43.99 -4.29 1.68
C HIS A 203 43.75 -2.83 1.27
N ALA A 204 44.86 -2.12 1.18
CA ALA A 204 44.92 -0.77 0.65
C ALA A 204 44.90 -0.84 -0.89
N GLY A 205 44.10 0.03 -1.50
CA GLY A 205 44.42 0.58 -2.82
C GLY A 205 44.26 -0.34 -4.03
N ALA A 206 43.02 -0.75 -4.32
CA ALA A 206 42.54 -0.96 -5.68
C ALA A 206 41.03 -0.75 -5.66
N VAL A 207 40.52 0.28 -6.33
CA VAL A 207 39.08 0.40 -6.56
C VAL A 207 38.76 -0.69 -7.58
N ASP A 208 38.14 -1.77 -7.11
CA ASP A 208 37.76 -2.89 -7.96
C ASP A 208 36.79 -2.39 -9.03
N ALA A 209 36.97 -2.82 -10.28
CA ALA A 209 36.10 -2.45 -11.40
C ALA A 209 34.61 -2.81 -11.15
N ALA A 210 34.35 -3.72 -10.21
CA ALA A 210 33.02 -4.05 -9.72
C ALA A 210 32.38 -2.90 -8.91
N GLU A 211 33.14 -2.22 -8.03
CA GLU A 211 32.63 -1.08 -7.27
C GLU A 211 32.31 0.10 -8.19
N GLU A 212 33.12 0.33 -9.23
CA GLU A 212 32.85 1.38 -10.21
C GLU A 212 31.61 1.08 -11.07
N ALA A 213 31.32 -0.19 -11.37
CA ALA A 213 30.10 -0.59 -12.06
C ALA A 213 28.85 -0.34 -11.19
N ASP A 214 28.95 -0.62 -9.89
CA ASP A 214 27.87 -0.36 -8.92
C ASP A 214 27.61 1.14 -8.74
N VAL A 215 28.65 1.96 -8.69
CA VAL A 215 28.52 3.43 -8.65
C VAL A 215 27.86 3.95 -9.93
N ARG A 216 28.26 3.45 -11.10
CA ARG A 216 27.62 3.81 -12.38
C ARG A 216 26.15 3.41 -12.43
N ARG A 217 25.81 2.23 -11.90
CA ARG A 217 24.43 1.76 -11.81
C ARG A 217 23.60 2.63 -10.85
N LEU A 218 24.16 3.01 -9.71
CA LEU A 218 23.50 3.87 -8.74
C LEU A 218 23.25 5.27 -9.32
N MET A 219 24.24 5.84 -10.02
CA MET A 219 24.08 7.12 -10.72
C MET A 219 23.00 7.06 -11.81
N ALA A 220 22.88 5.94 -12.53
CA ALA A 220 21.82 5.76 -13.53
C ALA A 220 20.43 5.74 -12.90
N MET A 221 20.24 5.02 -11.78
CA MET A 221 18.97 5.02 -11.05
C MET A 221 18.63 6.40 -10.46
N ALA A 222 19.62 7.11 -9.93
CA ALA A 222 19.40 8.45 -9.40
C ALA A 222 18.98 9.44 -10.50
N LYS A 223 19.57 9.32 -11.69
CA LYS A 223 19.18 10.11 -12.87
C LYS A 223 17.75 9.79 -13.32
N GLU A 224 17.40 8.51 -13.41
CA GLU A 224 16.04 8.10 -13.78
C GLU A 224 14.99 8.59 -12.75
N GLY A 225 15.31 8.54 -11.46
CA GLY A 225 14.48 9.11 -10.41
C GLY A 225 14.26 10.61 -10.57
N ALA A 226 15.32 11.38 -10.81
CA ALA A 226 15.21 12.82 -11.04
C ALA A 226 14.40 13.16 -12.31
N GLU A 227 14.52 12.36 -13.38
CA GLU A 227 13.71 12.54 -14.59
C GLU A 227 12.23 12.24 -14.36
N LEU A 228 11.90 11.25 -13.53
CA LEU A 228 10.53 10.96 -13.13
C LEU A 228 9.94 12.09 -12.29
N ASP A 229 10.69 12.64 -11.34
CA ASP A 229 10.24 13.76 -10.51
C ASP A 229 9.89 14.99 -11.36
N VAL A 230 10.70 15.30 -12.39
CA VAL A 230 10.41 16.39 -13.33
C VAL A 230 9.13 16.13 -14.12
N LYS A 231 8.89 14.87 -14.55
CA LYS A 231 7.64 14.51 -15.25
C LYS A 231 6.42 14.64 -14.33
N TYR A 232 6.52 14.21 -13.08
CA TYR A 232 5.43 14.32 -12.12
C TYR A 232 5.11 15.77 -11.78
N ALA A 233 6.12 16.63 -11.62
CA ALA A 233 5.92 18.07 -11.45
C ALA A 233 5.18 18.69 -12.65
N GLY A 234 5.56 18.32 -13.89
CA GLY A 234 4.87 18.78 -15.09
C GLY A 234 3.40 18.36 -15.16
N ILE A 235 3.08 17.11 -14.79
CA ILE A 235 1.70 16.62 -14.74
C ILE A 235 0.89 17.37 -13.68
N GLN A 236 1.45 17.61 -12.50
CA GLN A 236 0.78 18.37 -11.44
C GLN A 236 0.45 19.80 -11.88
N ASP A 237 1.39 20.48 -12.55
CA ASP A 237 1.18 21.83 -13.07
C ASP A 237 0.08 21.86 -14.16
N GLU A 238 0.03 20.84 -15.02
CA GLU A 238 -1.01 20.70 -16.05
C GLU A 238 -2.39 20.45 -15.45
N GLU A 239 -2.49 19.55 -14.47
CA GLU A 239 -3.73 19.28 -13.75
C GLU A 239 -4.22 20.51 -12.99
N GLU A 240 -3.33 21.22 -12.30
CA GLU A 240 -3.68 22.45 -11.60
C GLU A 240 -4.17 23.53 -12.57
N ARG A 241 -3.50 23.69 -13.71
CA ARG A 241 -3.91 24.63 -14.77
C ARG A 241 -5.30 24.27 -15.31
N ALA A 242 -5.57 22.98 -15.57
CA ALA A 242 -6.87 22.51 -16.04
C ALA A 242 -7.99 22.75 -15.01
N LEU A 243 -7.71 22.52 -13.73
CA LEU A 243 -8.66 22.79 -12.64
C LEU A 243 -8.96 24.28 -12.51
N ARG A 244 -7.93 25.14 -12.56
CA ARG A 244 -8.11 26.60 -12.55
C ARG A 244 -8.96 27.08 -13.73
N ALA A 245 -8.66 26.59 -14.93
CA ALA A 245 -9.44 26.92 -16.13
C ALA A 245 -10.92 26.50 -16.00
N ARG A 246 -11.18 25.32 -15.42
CA ARG A 246 -12.55 24.84 -15.17
C ARG A 246 -13.28 25.68 -14.12
N ILE A 247 -12.60 26.10 -13.06
CA ILE A 247 -13.15 27.00 -12.05
C ILE A 247 -13.50 28.35 -12.66
N ASP A 248 -12.61 28.92 -13.48
CA ASP A 248 -12.86 30.20 -14.12
C ASP A 248 -14.00 30.13 -15.14
N ALA A 249 -14.09 29.05 -15.92
CA ALA A 249 -15.24 28.79 -16.80
C ALA A 249 -16.57 28.67 -16.04
N LEU A 250 -16.57 28.13 -14.82
CA LEU A 250 -17.75 28.07 -13.95
C LEU A 250 -18.12 29.44 -13.36
N LYS A 251 -17.13 30.30 -13.09
CA LYS A 251 -17.37 31.67 -12.59
C LYS A 251 -17.98 32.57 -13.65
N THR A 252 -17.58 32.43 -14.92
CA THR A 252 -18.10 33.23 -16.04
C THR A 252 -19.47 32.77 -16.56
N ARG A 253 -20.03 31.68 -16.00
CA ARG A 253 -21.33 31.12 -16.41
C ARG A 253 -22.48 31.52 -15.46
N LYS A 254 -22.26 32.49 -14.59
CA LYS A 254 -23.28 33.22 -13.82
C LYS A 254 -23.61 34.53 -14.50
#